data_AF-A0A3N5HW53-F1
#
_entry.id   AF-A0A3N5HW53-F1
#
_cell.length_a   1.000
_cell.length_b   1.000
_cell.length_c   1.000
_cell.angle_alpha   90.00
_cell.angle_beta   90.00
_cell.angle_gamma   90.00
#
_symmetry.space_group_name_H-M   'P 1'
#
loop_
_entity.id
_entity.type
_entity.pdbx_description
1 polymer ?
#
loop_
_entity_poly.entity_id
_entity_poly.type
_entity_poly.pdbx_seq_one_letter_code
_entity_poly.pdbx_strand_id
1 'polypeptide(L)' 'NFAELFTEDERRGWLRRVTVACIGPITAATAAEYGLTTDVMPGEYTIPALARALADHFARVPRGPGRQARRSV' A
#
# COMPACT_ATOMS: atom_id res chain seq x y z
N ASN A 1 -17.25 -4.57 -1.41
CA ASN A 1 -15.85 -4.18 -1.06
C ASN A 1 -15.27 -3.34 -2.20
N PHE A 2 -14.42 -2.33 -1.96
CA PHE A 2 -13.78 -1.55 -3.04
C PHE A 2 -13.01 -2.43 -4.04
N ALA A 3 -12.38 -3.52 -3.59
CA ALA A 3 -11.63 -4.45 -4.43
C ALA A 3 -12.50 -5.16 -5.49
N GLU A 4 -13.81 -5.31 -5.23
CA GLU A 4 -14.78 -5.96 -6.13
C GLU A 4 -15.19 -5.06 -7.31
N LEU A 5 -14.85 -3.77 -7.26
CA LEU A 5 -15.07 -2.85 -8.39
C LEU A 5 -14.17 -3.13 -9.59
N PHE A 6 -13.20 -4.03 -9.44
CA PHE A 6 -12.21 -4.37 -10.46
C PHE A 6 -12.20 -5.88 -10.68
N THR A 7 -11.90 -6.30 -11.90
CA THR A 7 -11.60 -7.71 -12.21
C THR A 7 -10.24 -8.11 -11.60
N GLU A 8 -10.00 -9.43 -11.51
CA GLU A 8 -8.73 -9.95 -11.02
C GLU A 8 -7.53 -9.50 -11.88
N ASP A 9 -7.70 -9.48 -13.21
CA ASP A 9 -6.65 -9.05 -14.14
C ASP A 9 -6.33 -7.56 -13.99
N GLU A 10 -7.36 -6.72 -13.82
CA GLU A 10 -7.17 -5.31 -13.51
C GLU A 10 -6.40 -5.16 -12.20
N ARG A 11 -6.84 -5.80 -11.10
CA ARG A 11 -6.14 -5.79 -9.81
C ARG A 11 -4.68 -6.18 -9.96
N ARG A 12 -4.37 -7.31 -10.62
CA ARG A 12 -2.99 -7.74 -10.88
C ARG A 12 -2.17 -6.74 -11.67
N GLY A 13 -2.81 -5.98 -12.57
CA GLY A 13 -2.17 -4.95 -13.39
C GLY A 13 -1.52 -3.83 -12.57
N TRP A 14 -2.23 -3.30 -11.57
CA TRP A 14 -1.74 -2.22 -10.71
C TRP A 14 -1.11 -2.69 -9.41
N LEU A 15 -1.42 -3.89 -8.91
CA LEU A 15 -0.81 -4.44 -7.69
C LEU A 15 0.72 -4.52 -7.77
N ARG A 16 1.28 -4.73 -8.96
CA ARG A 16 2.74 -4.70 -9.17
C ARG A 16 3.38 -3.32 -9.00
N ARG A 17 2.58 -2.25 -8.85
CA ARG A 17 3.02 -0.85 -8.87
C ARG A 17 2.52 -0.04 -7.67
N VAL A 18 1.70 -0.63 -6.80
CA VAL A 18 1.20 0.02 -5.59
C VAL A 18 1.74 -0.70 -4.36
N THR A 19 1.95 0.06 -3.30
CA THR A 19 2.23 -0.47 -1.97
C THR A 19 0.90 -0.61 -1.24
N VAL A 20 0.60 -1.79 -0.70
CA VAL A 20 -0.59 -2.07 0.08
C VAL A 20 -0.26 -1.95 1.56
N ALA A 21 -1.03 -1.14 2.28
CA ALA A 21 -0.90 -1.00 3.72
C ALA A 21 -2.19 -1.39 4.44
N CYS A 22 -2.05 -2.15 5.52
CA CYS A 22 -3.17 -2.54 6.36
C CYS A 22 -2.98 -1.96 7.77
N ILE A 23 -4.05 -1.40 8.35
CA ILE A 23 -4.01 -0.77 9.68
C ILE A 23 -3.79 -1.79 10.80
N GLY A 24 -4.12 -3.06 10.57
CA GLY A 24 -3.95 -4.15 11.52
C GLY A 24 -4.27 -5.52 10.92
N PRO A 25 -4.12 -6.60 11.71
CA PRO A 25 -4.13 -7.98 11.23
C PRO A 25 -5.48 -8.43 10.66
N ILE A 26 -6.60 -7.91 11.15
CA ILE A 26 -7.93 -8.24 10.63
C ILE A 26 -8.07 -7.71 9.20
N THR A 27 -7.68 -6.44 8.96
CA THR A 27 -7.69 -5.85 7.62
C THR A 27 -6.75 -6.58 6.67
N ALA A 28 -5.58 -7.02 7.17
CA ALA A 28 -4.62 -7.80 6.38
C ALA A 28 -5.21 -9.16 5.97
N ALA A 29 -5.92 -9.84 6.87
CA ALA A 29 -6.59 -11.11 6.55
C ALA A 29 -7.65 -10.92 5.47
N THR A 30 -8.53 -9.92 5.61
CA THR A 30 -9.51 -9.61 4.56
C THR A 30 -8.84 -9.22 3.25
N ALA A 31 -7.77 -8.42 3.27
CA ALA A 31 -7.04 -8.04 2.06
C ALA A 31 -6.47 -9.28 1.33
N ALA A 32 -5.95 -10.26 2.08
CA ALA A 32 -5.42 -11.50 1.53
C ALA A 32 -6.50 -12.35 0.82
N GLU A 33 -7.74 -12.34 1.30
CA GLU A 33 -8.87 -13.01 0.62
C GLU A 33 -9.13 -12.44 -0.79
N TYR A 34 -8.77 -11.16 -1.02
CA TYR A 34 -8.84 -10.51 -2.35
C TYR A 34 -7.51 -10.58 -3.14
N GLY A 35 -6.57 -11.42 -2.69
CA GLY A 35 -5.26 -11.58 -3.33
C GLY A 35 -4.30 -10.41 -3.11
N LEU A 36 -4.59 -9.51 -2.16
CA LEU A 36 -3.73 -8.38 -1.82
C LEU A 36 -2.72 -8.81 -0.75
N THR A 37 -1.43 -8.65 -1.04
CA THR A 37 -0.37 -8.87 -0.04
C THR A 37 -0.14 -7.57 0.73
N THR A 38 -0.04 -7.64 2.06
CA THR A 38 0.25 -6.45 2.88
C THR A 38 1.74 -6.18 2.88
N ASP A 39 2.15 -5.01 2.37
CA ASP A 39 3.55 -4.57 2.36
C ASP A 39 3.93 -3.78 3.62
N VAL A 40 2.97 -3.06 4.19
CA VAL A 40 3.16 -2.19 5.36
C VAL A 40 2.05 -2.43 6.38
N MET A 41 2.45 -2.69 7.62
CA MET A 41 1.55 -2.72 8.77
C MET A 41 2.25 -2.04 9.95
N PRO A 42 1.60 -1.12 10.68
CA PRO A 42 2.22 -0.46 11.82
C PRO A 42 2.30 -1.41 13.03
N GLY A 43 3.23 -1.12 13.96
CA GLY A 43 3.32 -1.85 15.24
C GLY A 43 2.17 -1.54 16.20
N GLU A 44 1.54 -0.37 16.05
CA GLU A 44 0.34 0.03 16.77
C GLU A 44 -0.78 0.31 15.76
N TYR A 45 -1.99 -0.17 16.02
CA TYR A 45 -3.13 -0.08 15.09
C TYR A 45 -3.82 1.30 15.16
N THR A 46 -3.03 2.37 15.01
CA THR A 46 -3.49 3.76 15.04
C THR A 46 -3.13 4.47 13.74
N ILE A 47 -3.93 5.48 13.37
CA ILE A 47 -3.66 6.26 12.15
C ILE A 47 -2.27 6.93 12.18
N PRO A 48 -1.82 7.57 13.28
CA PRO A 48 -0.48 8.15 13.33
C PRO A 48 0.64 7.12 13.13
N ALA A 49 0.49 5.91 13.71
CA ALA A 49 1.47 4.84 13.53
C ALA A 49 1.50 4.32 12.09
N LEU A 50 0.34 4.15 11.44
CA LEU A 50 0.26 3.79 10.02
C LEU A 50 0.91 4.84 9.13
N ALA A 51 0.64 6.12 9.37
CA ALA A 51 1.23 7.22 8.60
C ALA A 51 2.76 7.23 8.72
N ARG A 52 3.30 7.02 9.93
CA ARG A 52 4.74 6.88 10.16
C ARG A 52 5.32 5.67 9.45
N ALA A 53 4.68 4.50 9.55
CA ALA A 53 5.12 3.28 8.89
C ALA A 53 5.19 3.44 7.35
N LEU A 54 4.20 4.13 6.75
CA LEU A 54 4.21 4.48 5.33
C LEU A 54 5.35 5.42 4.96
N ALA A 55 5.55 6.50 5.73
CA ALA A 55 6.63 7.46 5.49
C ALA A 55 8.00 6.78 5.55
N ASP A 56 8.21 5.93 6.55
CA ASP A 56 9.40 5.12 6.75
C ASP A 56 9.67 4.14 5.60
N HIS A 57 8.63 3.45 5.13
CA HIS A 57 8.72 2.55 3.98
C HIS A 57 9.24 3.29 2.75
N PHE A 58 8.64 4.43 2.40
CA PHE A 58 9.04 5.21 1.23
C PHE A 58 10.33 6.02 1.39
N ALA A 59 10.79 6.25 2.63
CA ALA A 59 12.10 6.85 2.88
C ALA A 59 13.25 5.86 2.60
N ARG A 60 13.01 4.56 2.82
CA ARG A 60 14.01 3.49 2.62
C ARG A 60 14.07 2.99 1.18
N VAL A 61 12.99 3.08 0.42
CA VAL A 61 12.98 2.69 -1.01
C VAL A 61 13.77 3.72 -1.82
N PRO A 62 14.86 3.33 -2.52
CA PRO A 62 15.59 4.23 -3.39
C PRO A 62 14.60 4.84 -4.39
N ARG A 63 14.58 6.17 -4.50
CA ARG A 63 13.72 6.82 -5.49
C ARG A 63 14.18 6.39 -6.88
N GLY A 64 13.42 5.49 -7.51
CA GLY A 64 13.62 5.14 -8.91
C GLY A 64 13.58 6.39 -9.80
N PRO A 65 14.19 6.36 -10.99
CA PRO A 65 14.45 7.53 -11.83
C PRO A 65 13.21 8.29 -12.36
N GLY A 66 11.99 7.92 -11.96
CA GLY A 66 10.73 8.45 -12.52
C GLY A 66 9.89 9.37 -11.62
N ARG A 67 10.27 9.63 -10.35
CA ARG A 67 9.40 10.37 -9.40
C ARG A 67 9.85 11.78 -9.00
N GLN A 68 10.89 12.33 -9.64
CA GLN A 68 11.38 13.70 -9.35
C GLN A 68 10.68 14.82 -10.16
N ALA A 69 9.97 14.52 -11.24
CA ALA A 69 9.49 15.53 -12.20
C ALA A 69 8.14 16.21 -11.86
N ARG A 70 7.66 16.13 -10.61
CA ARG A 70 6.38 16.75 -10.21
C ARG A 70 6.50 17.53 -8.90
N ARG A 71 7.30 18.60 -8.95
CA ARG A 71 7.17 19.77 -8.06
C ARG A 71 7.21 21.03 -8.91
N SER A 72 6.09 21.28 -9.56
CA SER A 72 5.59 22.59 -9.97
C SER A 72 4.14 22.53 -9.48
N VAL A 73 3.62 23.41 -8.63
CA VAL A 73 3.70 24.87 -8.50
C VAL A 73 3.51 25.20 -7.02
#